data_AF-A0A1F4KIW9-F1
#
_entry.id   AF-A0A1F4KIW9-F1
#
_cell.length_a   1.000
_cell.length_b   1.000
_cell.length_c   1.000
_cell.angle_alpha   90.00
_cell.angle_beta   90.00
_cell.angle_gamma   90.00
#
_symmetry.space_group_name_H-M   'P 1'
#
loop_
_entity.id
_entity.type
_entity.pdbx_description
1 polymer ?
#
loop_
_entity_poly.entity_id
_entity_poly.type
_entity_poly.pdbx_seq_one_letter_code
_entity_poly.pdbx_strand_id
1 'polypeptide(L)' 'MIWKWNYNLLKFVHILGAILMGAGLVAVWLADMRSRQLRELPTFAGAVRTIAVCYDGLVVPGALLLLASGAG' A
#
# COMPACT_ATOMS: atom_id res chain seq x y z
N MET A 1 31.63 -7.02 -12.52
CA MET A 1 31.19 -6.94 -11.12
C MET A 1 30.22 -5.77 -10.84
N ILE A 2 30.28 -4.67 -11.60
CA ILE A 2 29.44 -3.46 -11.43
C ILE A 2 27.93 -3.67 -11.67
N TRP A 3 27.53 -4.54 -12.60
CA TRP A 3 26.11 -4.76 -12.94
C TRP A 3 25.25 -5.40 -11.84
N LYS A 4 25.84 -6.13 -10.89
CA LYS A 4 25.10 -6.85 -9.83
C LYS A 4 24.41 -5.91 -8.83
N TRP A 5 25.00 -4.72 -8.62
CA TRP A 5 24.49 -3.72 -7.66
C TRP A 5 23.19 -3.07 -8.15
N ASN A 6 23.12 -2.67 -9.42
CA ASN A 6 21.89 -2.10 -10.00
C ASN A 6 20.73 -3.10 -9.99
N TYR A 7 21.00 -4.37 -10.30
CA TYR A 7 19.97 -5.40 -10.34
C TYR A 7 19.42 -5.73 -8.95
N ASN A 8 20.28 -5.82 -7.93
CA ASN A 8 19.84 -6.03 -6.55
C ASN A 8 19.02 -4.84 -6.03
N LEU A 9 19.37 -3.61 -6.42
CA LEU A 9 18.60 -2.42 -6.04
C LEU A 9 17.21 -2.43 -6.68
N LEU A 10 17.10 -2.74 -7.97
CA LEU A 10 15.82 -2.87 -8.67
C LEU A 10 14.93 -3.93 -8.02
N LYS A 11 15.49 -5.10 -7.72
CA LYS A 11 14.78 -6.18 -7.00
C LYS A 11 14.30 -5.74 -5.63
N PHE A 12 15.14 -5.04 -4.88
CA PHE A 12 14.77 -4.53 -3.56
C PHE A 12 13.58 -3.56 -3.67
N VAL A 13 13.64 -2.60 -4.58
CA VAL A 13 12.55 -1.64 -4.81
C VAL A 13 11.26 -2.35 -5.24
N HIS A 14 11.37 -3.38 -6.08
CA HIS A 14 10.21 -4.16 -6.51
C HIS A 14 9.53 -4.91 -5.36
N ILE A 15 10.32 -5.60 -4.54
CA ILE A 15 9.82 -6.31 -3.35
C ILE A 15 9.23 -5.32 -2.34
N LEU A 16 9.90 -4.17 -2.13
CA LEU A 16 9.41 -3.12 -1.24
C LEU A 16 8.07 -2.56 -1.73
N GLY A 17 7.93 -2.30 -3.03
CA GLY A 17 6.67 -1.87 -3.64
C GLY A 17 5.56 -2.89 -3.43
N ALA A 18 5.85 -4.19 -3.62
CA ALA A 18 4.89 -5.27 -3.37
C ALA A 18 4.43 -5.32 -1.90
N ILE A 19 5.36 -5.17 -0.96
CA ILE A 19 5.05 -5.16 0.47
C ILE A 19 4.20 -3.94 0.83
N LEU A 20 4.55 -2.75 0.34
CA LEU A 20 3.80 -1.51 0.57
C LEU A 20 2.37 -1.61 0.05
N MET A 21 2.21 -2.11 -1.18
CA MET A 21 0.91 -2.27 -1.81
C MET A 21 0.06 -3.30 -1.04
N GLY A 22 0.65 -4.44 -0.67
CA GLY A 22 -0.02 -5.47 0.13
C GLY A 22 -0.43 -4.96 1.52
N ALA A 23 0.48 -4.29 2.24
CA ALA A 23 0.21 -3.73 3.56
C ALA A 23 -0.91 -2.68 3.52
N GLY A 24 -0.91 -1.81 2.51
CA GLY A 24 -1.96 -0.82 2.32
C GLY A 24 -3.33 -1.48 2.07
N LEU A 25 -3.40 -2.53 1.23
CA LEU A 25 -4.64 -3.26 0.98
C LEU A 25 -5.16 -3.99 2.23
N VAL A 26 -4.26 -4.58 3.03
CA VAL A 26 -4.64 -5.21 4.32
C VAL A 26 -5.17 -4.18 5.31
N ALA A 27 -4.55 -2.99 5.38
CA ALA A 27 -5.02 -1.91 6.25
C ALA A 27 -6.41 -1.41 5.83
N VAL A 28 -6.64 -1.24 4.53
CA VAL A 28 -7.96 -0.90 3.97
C VAL A 28 -8.99 -1.97 4.31
N TRP A 29 -8.64 -3.25 4.13
CA TRP A 29 -9.54 -4.36 4.45
C TRP A 29 -9.91 -4.43 5.93
N LEU A 30 -8.95 -4.25 6.84
CA LEU A 30 -9.20 -4.19 8.28
C LEU A 30 -10.10 -3.01 8.66
N ALA A 31 -9.87 -1.84 8.07
CA ALA A 31 -10.69 -0.66 8.30
C ALA A 31 -12.12 -0.83 7.76
N ASP A 32 -12.29 -1.53 6.62
CA ASP A 32 -13.59 -1.89 6.07
C ASP A 32 -14.34 -2.88 6.97
N MET A 33 -13.67 -3.92 7.46
CA MET A 33 -14.29 -4.85 8.42
C MET A 33 -14.71 -4.14 9.72
N ARG A 34 -13.88 -3.21 10.22
CA ARG A 34 -14.21 -2.40 11.40
C ARG A 34 -15.39 -1.46 11.13
N SER A 35 -15.48 -0.86 9.94
CA SER A 35 -16.56 0.07 9.61
C SER A 35 -17.93 -0.62 9.64
N ARG A 36 -18.01 -1.89 9.23
CA ARG A 36 -19.23 -2.73 9.27
C ARG A 36 -19.74 -3.01 10.68
N GLN A 37 -18.89 -2.90 11.70
CA GLN A 37 -19.27 -3.09 13.10
C GLN A 37 -19.74 -1.79 13.77
N LEU A 38 -19.53 -0.63 13.12
CA LEU A 38 -19.92 0.67 13.66
C LEU A 38 -21.37 0.99 13.30
N ARG A 39 -22.12 1.53 14.28
CA ARG A 39 -23.51 1.94 14.12
C ARG A 39 -23.70 3.46 14.08
N GLU A 40 -22.67 4.21 14.48
CA GLU A 40 -22.71 5.67 14.51
C GLU A 40 -22.05 6.26 13.26
N LEU A 41 -22.79 7.17 12.61
CA LEU A 41 -22.38 7.83 11.36
C LEU A 41 -21.02 8.55 11.45
N PRO A 42 -20.70 9.31 12.53
CA PRO A 42 -19.42 10.01 12.64
C PRO A 42 -18.22 9.05 12.69
N THR A 43 -18.37 7.95 13.42
CA THR A 43 -17.33 6.93 13.60
C THR A 43 -17.13 6.14 12.31
N PHE A 44 -18.21 5.87 11.56
CA PHE A 44 -18.15 5.28 10.23
C PHE A 44 -17.40 6.18 9.24
N ALA A 45 -17.69 7.48 9.22
CA ALA A 45 -16.99 8.44 8.37
C ALA A 45 -15.48 8.51 8.69
N GLY A 46 -15.10 8.40 9.97
CA GLY A 46 -13.71 8.29 10.39
C GLY A 46 -13.01 7.03 9.87
N ALA A 47 -13.70 5.88 9.86
CA ALA A 47 -13.18 4.64 9.30
C ALA A 47 -12.96 4.74 7.78
N VAL A 48 -13.91 5.34 7.03
CA VAL A 48 -13.76 5.58 5.58
C VAL A 48 -12.61 6.55 5.28
N ARG A 49 -12.45 7.61 6.08
CA ARG A 49 -11.29 8.52 5.94
C ARG A 49 -9.97 7.78 6.19
N THR A 50 -9.94 6.84 7.13
CA THR A 50 -8.74 6.01 7.40
C THR A 50 -8.41 5.13 6.19
N ILE A 51 -9.42 4.54 5.55
CA ILE A 51 -9.26 3.79 4.29
C ILE A 51 -8.62 4.66 3.21
N ALA A 52 -9.14 5.87 2.99
CA ALA A 52 -8.60 6.79 1.98
C ALA A 52 -7.12 7.14 2.26
N VAL A 53 -6.78 7.45 3.51
CA VAL A 53 -5.40 7.76 3.92
C VAL A 53 -4.47 6.55 3.74
N CYS A 54 -4.92 5.33 4.08
CA CYS A 54 -4.12 4.12 3.84
C CYS A 54 -3.92 3.84 2.35
N TYR A 55 -4.95 4.09 1.53
CA TYR A 55 -4.86 3.90 0.09
C TYR A 55 -3.87 4.88 -0.55
N ASP A 56 -4.03 6.18 -0.28
CA ASP A 56 -3.18 7.23 -0.84
C ASP A 56 -1.77 7.20 -0.27
N GLY A 57 -1.61 6.79 1.00
CA GLY A 57 -0.33 6.81 1.71
C GLY A 57 0.52 5.54 1.54
N LEU A 58 -0.08 4.38 1.25
CA LEU A 58 0.65 3.10 1.15
C LEU A 58 0.43 2.40 -0.19
N VAL A 59 -0.81 2.28 -0.64
CA VAL A 59 -1.15 1.51 -1.85
C VAL A 59 -0.63 2.22 -3.09
N VAL A 60 -0.95 3.51 -3.26
CA VAL A 60 -0.54 4.29 -4.44
C VAL A 60 1.00 4.39 -4.55
N PRO A 61 1.74 4.72 -3.47
CA PRO A 61 3.20 4.71 -3.52
C PRO A 61 3.80 3.33 -3.78
N GLY A 62 3.23 2.27 -3.20
CA GLY A 62 3.65 0.88 -3.45
C GLY A 62 3.47 0.47 -4.91
N ALA A 63 2.35 0.84 -5.52
CA ALA A 63 2.07 0.60 -6.94
C ALA A 63 3.03 1.37 -7.86
N LEU A 64 3.34 2.63 -7.53
CA LEU A 64 4.33 3.42 -8.28
C LEU A 64 5.73 2.79 -8.23
N LEU A 65 6.17 2.33 -7.05
CA LEU A 65 7.46 1.65 -6.89
C LEU A 65 7.51 0.32 -7.65
N LEU A 66 6.43 -0.46 -7.62
CA LEU A 66 6.30 -1.70 -8.39
C LEU A 66 6.39 -1.44 -9.89
N LEU A 67 5.65 -0.44 -10.39
CA LEU A 67 5.63 -0.09 -11.81
C LEU A 67 7.02 0.38 -12.26
N ALA A 68 7.63 1.31 -11.52
CA ALA A 68 8.94 1.86 -11.85
C ALA A 68 10.07 0.81 -11.84
N SER A 69 9.96 -0.20 -10.97
CA SER A 69 10.96 -1.28 -10.88
C SER A 69 10.70 -2.45 -11.85
N GLY A 70 9.45 -2.67 -12.27
CA GLY A 70 9.06 -3.75 -13.17
C GLY A 70 8.99 -3.37 -14.65
N ALA A 71 8.95 -2.08 -15.00
CA ALA A 71 8.87 -1.59 -16.37
C ALA A 71 10.24 -1.44 -17.08
N GLY A 72 11.32 -1.97 -16.51
CA GLY A 72 12.70 -1.85 -17.00
C GLY A 72 13.29 -3.13 -17.56
#